data_AF-A0A2V7NX28-F1
#
_entry.id   AF-A0A2V7NX28-F1
#
_cell.length_a   1.000
_cell.length_b   1.000
_cell.length_c   1.000
_cell.angle_alpha   90.00
_cell.angle_beta   90.00
_cell.angle_gamma   90.00
#
_symmetry.space_group_name_H-M   'P 1'
#
loop_
_entity.id
_entity.type
_entity.pdbx_description
1 polymer ?
#
loop_
_entity_poly.entity_id
_entity_poly.type
_entity_poly.pdbx_seq_one_letter_code
_entity_poly.pdbx_strand_id
1 'polypeptide(L)' 'MAVTAVTTVAIVGAGIAGLAAAWELKRAGVAVTLLESERRAGGMIVT' A
#
# COMPACT_ATOMS: atom_id res chain seq x y z
N MET A 1 -20.35 21.97 9.61
CA MET A 1 -19.28 20.98 9.79
C MET A 1 -19.00 20.34 8.45
N ALA A 2 -17.78 20.47 7.92
CA ALA A 2 -17.38 19.75 6.71
C ALA A 2 -16.78 18.39 7.14
N VAL A 3 -17.39 17.29 6.69
CA VAL A 3 -16.75 15.98 6.78
C VAL A 3 -15.67 15.96 5.71
N THR A 4 -14.40 16.05 6.09
CA THR A 4 -13.29 15.79 5.18
C THR A 4 -13.28 14.30 4.89
N ALA A 5 -13.66 13.92 3.67
CA ALA A 5 -13.54 12.53 3.22
C ALA A 5 -12.06 12.15 3.22
N VAL A 6 -11.69 11.17 4.06
CA VAL A 6 -10.34 10.63 4.08
C VAL A 6 -10.21 9.66 2.92
N THR A 7 -9.59 10.10 1.83
CA THR A 7 -9.28 9.23 0.69
C THR A 7 -8.18 8.25 1.10
N THR A 8 -8.55 6.99 1.31
CA THR A 8 -7.60 5.90 1.57
C THR A 8 -7.32 5.18 0.25
N VAL A 9 -6.04 5.00 -0.08
CA VAL A 9 -5.62 4.29 -1.30
C VAL A 9 -5.49 2.81 -1.00
N ALA A 10 -6.18 1.97 -1.76
CA ALA A 10 -5.99 0.52 -1.72
C ALA A 10 -4.96 0.11 -2.78
N ILE A 11 -3.94 -0.65 -2.35
CA ILE A 11 -2.91 -1.22 -3.22
C ILE A 11 -3.06 -2.73 -3.17
N VAL A 12 -3.16 -3.38 -4.34
CA VAL A 12 -3.27 -4.84 -4.45
C VAL A 12 -1.95 -5.41 -4.93
N GLY A 13 -1.37 -6.32 -4.14
CA GLY A 13 -0.08 -6.96 -4.33
C GLY A 13 1.04 -6.32 -3.51
N ALA A 14 1.67 -7.07 -2.61
CA ALA A 14 2.85 -6.68 -1.84
C ALA A 14 4.16 -7.21 -2.45
N GLY A 15 4.24 -7.24 -3.79
CA GLY A 15 5.50 -7.34 -4.52
C GLY A 15 6.31 -6.04 -4.48
N ILE A 16 7.47 -6.00 -5.14
CA ILE A 16 8.37 -4.83 -5.12
C ILE A 16 7.68 -3.54 -5.56
N ALA A 17 6.84 -3.61 -6.60
CA ALA A 17 6.09 -2.46 -7.11
C ALA A 17 5.07 -1.92 -6.08
N GLY A 18 4.27 -2.82 -5.49
CA GLY A 18 3.26 -2.41 -4.51
C GLY A 18 3.85 -1.89 -3.20
N LEU A 19 4.96 -2.49 -2.75
CA LEU A 19 5.71 -1.99 -1.59
C LEU A 19 6.31 -0.61 -1.84
N ALA A 20 6.90 -0.39 -3.03
CA ALA A 20 7.43 0.92 -3.40
C ALA A 20 6.32 1.98 -3.49
N ALA A 21 5.18 1.66 -4.10
CA ALA A 21 4.03 2.56 -4.16
C ALA A 21 3.49 2.91 -2.76
N ALA A 22 3.33 1.91 -1.89
CA ALA A 22 2.89 2.11 -0.52
C ALA A 22 3.87 2.99 0.27
N TRP A 23 5.17 2.81 0.05
CA TRP A 23 6.22 3.60 0.69
C TRP A 23 6.13 5.09 0.30
N GLU A 24 6.04 5.40 -1.00
CA GLU A 24 5.95 6.79 -1.46
C GLU A 24 4.65 7.47 -1.00
N LEU A 25 3.51 6.77 -1.10
CA LEU A 25 2.23 7.31 -0.67
C LEU A 25 2.21 7.59 0.84
N LYS A 26 2.77 6.68 1.65
CA LYS A 26 2.91 6.88 3.09
C LYS A 26 3.81 8.08 3.40
N ARG A 27 4.91 8.29 2.65
CA ARG A 27 5.79 9.46 2.81
C ARG A 27 5.10 10.78 2.42
N ALA A 28 4.18 10.73 1.45
CA ALA A 28 3.35 11.87 1.07
C ALA A 28 2.18 12.14 2.04
N GLY A 29 2.05 11.38 3.14
CA GLY A 29 0.99 11.55 4.13
C GLY A 29 -0.36 10.96 3.72
N VAL A 30 -0.39 10.13 2.68
CA VAL A 30 -1.61 9.47 2.19
C VAL A 30 -1.86 8.20 3.01
N ALA A 31 -3.10 8.00 3.44
CA ALA A 31 -3.52 6.75 4.08
C ALA A 31 -3.57 5.63 3.04
N VAL A 32 -2.92 4.50 3.33
CA VAL A 32 -2.80 3.37 2.41
C VAL A 32 -3.20 2.06 3.08
N THR A 33 -3.93 1.22 2.35
CA THR A 33 -4.17 -0.19 2.69
C THR A 33 -3.50 -1.04 1.63
N LEU A 34 -2.48 -1.81 2.02
CA LEU A 34 -1.78 -2.75 1.15
C LEU A 34 -2.34 -4.16 1.38
N LEU A 35 -2.80 -4.79 0.31
CA LEU A 35 -3.41 -6.13 0.32
C LEU A 35 -2.49 -7.10 -0.41
N GLU A 36 -2.26 -8.27 0.18
CA GLU A 36 -1.51 -9.36 -0.44
C GLU A 36 -2.28 -10.66 -0.21
N SER A 37 -2.34 -11.48 -1.26
CA SER A 37 -2.94 -12.81 -1.21
C SER A 37 -2.11 -13.80 -0.38
N GLU A 38 -0.79 -13.67 -0.44
CA GLU A 38 0.15 -14.55 0.24
C GLU A 38 0.36 -14.17 1.71
N ARG A 39 0.87 -15.12 2.50
CA ARG A 39 1.24 -14.87 3.91
C ARG A 39 2.52 -14.03 4.08
N ARG A 40 3.22 -13.71 2.99
CA ARG A 40 4.47 -12.97 2.98
C ARG A 40 4.43 -11.85 1.94
N ALA A 41 5.14 -10.77 2.22
CA ALA A 41 5.45 -9.75 1.22
C ALA A 41 6.67 -10.17 0.37
N GLY A 42 6.94 -9.42 -0.69
CA GLY A 42 8.12 -9.57 -1.57
C GLY A 42 7.78 -10.06 -2.98
N GLY A 43 6.57 -10.61 -3.19
CA GLY A 43 6.16 -11.13 -4.50
C GLY A 43 7.15 -12.17 -5.02
N MET A 44 7.73 -11.92 -6.20
CA MET A 44 8.71 -12.80 -6.85
C MET A 44 10.09 -12.82 -6.18
N ILE A 45 10.38 -11.89 -5.27
CA ILE A 45 11.65 -11.87 -4.53
C ILE A 45 11.50 -12.76 -3.30
N VAL A 46 12.36 -13.78 -3.20
CA VAL A 46 12.37 -14.80 -2.16
C VAL A 46 13.80 -15.14 -1.74
N THR A 47 13.97 -15.49 -0.47
CA THR A 47 15.21 -15.99 0.14
C THR A 47 14.94 -17.32 0.81
#